data_AF-A0A975MMX3-F1
#
_entry.id   AF-A0A975MMX3-F1
#
_cell.length_a   1.000
_cell.length_b   1.000
_cell.length_c   1.000
_cell.angle_alpha   90.00
_cell.angle_beta   90.00
_cell.angle_gamma   90.00
#
_symmetry.space_group_name_H-M   'P 1'
#
loop_
_entity.id
_entity.type
_entity.pdbx_description
1 polymer ?
#
loop_
_entity_poly.entity_id
_entity_poly.type
_entity_poly.pdbx_seq_one_letter_code
_entity_poly.pdbx_strand_id
1 'polypeptide(L)'
;MIIRKFTLTMALFAVSLTSQVEAGVFDFSFTGPGVSGSVVLTYGAATDAKYSQAYEVTGISGSFTDTNNGLNIVNAAIGSLVAITHDTPEVTNLLAPNDFSRFAVAANLPVDNGGFLTYDNLYYPAGSPQTASDYPASGGFLDIYGLMFDIGGGKVVNFWSNGISGGSAADYGVAVANTLTAFDYVSGGVSVVPEPNILFLLGNGLLALVLKQRYSHIKSRIN
;
A
#
# COMPACT_ATOMS: atom_id res chain seq x y z
N MET A 1 26.67 -13.60 -61.95
CA MET A 1 27.15 -12.65 -60.91
C MET A 1 25.93 -12.16 -60.13
N ILE A 2 25.78 -12.69 -58.91
CA ILE A 2 25.06 -12.17 -57.73
C ILE A 2 23.61 -11.69 -57.92
N ILE A 3 22.66 -12.62 -57.69
CA ILE A 3 21.30 -12.33 -57.23
C ILE A 3 21.32 -12.40 -55.70
N ARG A 4 21.33 -11.27 -55.02
CA ARG A 4 20.95 -11.14 -53.60
C ARG A 4 20.59 -9.70 -53.31
N LYS A 5 19.31 -9.43 -53.00
CA LYS A 5 18.94 -8.53 -51.89
C LYS A 5 17.66 -9.07 -51.25
N PHE A 6 17.83 -9.63 -50.05
CA PHE A 6 16.76 -10.00 -49.13
C PHE A 6 16.05 -8.72 -48.71
N THR A 7 14.74 -8.65 -48.91
CA THR A 7 13.89 -7.61 -48.31
C THR A 7 13.31 -8.20 -47.04
N LEU A 8 13.79 -7.75 -45.88
CA LEU A 8 13.14 -8.02 -44.59
C LEU A 8 12.86 -6.67 -43.93
N THR A 9 11.69 -6.10 -44.23
CA THR A 9 11.19 -4.92 -43.54
C THR A 9 10.49 -5.39 -42.28
N MET A 10 11.16 -5.32 -41.13
CA MET A 10 10.51 -5.50 -39.83
C MET A 10 10.38 -4.12 -39.18
N ALA A 11 9.26 -3.45 -39.46
CA ALA A 11 8.87 -2.23 -38.78
C ALA A 11 7.71 -2.57 -37.85
N LEU A 12 7.99 -2.67 -36.55
CA LEU A 12 6.97 -2.53 -35.51
C LEU A 12 7.63 -1.90 -34.27
N PHE A 13 7.70 -0.57 -34.26
CA PHE A 13 7.90 0.20 -33.04
C PHE A 13 6.57 0.93 -32.78
N ALA A 14 5.67 0.27 -32.06
CA ALA A 14 4.54 0.94 -31.44
C ALA A 14 5.06 1.55 -30.12
N VAL A 15 5.61 2.77 -30.18
CA VAL A 15 5.73 3.59 -28.96
C VAL A 15 4.41 4.31 -28.78
N SER A 16 3.47 3.63 -28.14
CA SER A 16 2.28 4.24 -27.58
C SER A 16 2.28 3.96 -26.08
N LEU A 17 3.00 4.78 -25.33
CA LEU A 17 2.90 4.84 -23.86
C LEU A 17 2.86 6.30 -23.43
N THR A 18 1.78 6.98 -23.78
CA THR A 18 1.27 8.07 -22.95
C THR A 18 0.17 7.48 -22.06
N SER A 19 0.56 6.65 -21.08
CA SER A 19 -0.30 6.29 -19.96
C SER A 19 -0.22 7.40 -18.92
N GLN A 20 -0.80 8.56 -19.22
CA GLN A 20 -1.16 9.52 -18.17
C GLN A 20 -2.64 9.33 -17.89
N VAL A 21 -2.89 8.51 -16.86
CA VAL A 21 -4.02 8.39 -15.92
C VAL A 21 -3.93 6.94 -15.43
N GLU A 22 -3.00 6.65 -14.54
CA GLU A 22 -2.90 5.32 -13.92
C GLU A 22 -3.45 5.45 -12.51
N ALA A 23 -4.78 5.37 -12.40
CA ALA A 23 -5.36 4.94 -11.14
C ALA A 23 -4.88 3.50 -10.93
N GLY A 24 -3.97 3.30 -9.98
CA GLY A 24 -3.36 2.02 -9.69
C GLY A 24 -4.10 1.29 -8.58
N VAL A 25 -3.94 -0.03 -8.54
CA VAL A 25 -4.44 -0.88 -7.46
C VAL A 25 -3.27 -1.55 -6.75
N PHE A 26 -3.32 -1.62 -5.42
CA PHE A 26 -2.38 -2.37 -4.61
C PHE A 26 -3.13 -3.26 -3.61
N ASP A 27 -2.99 -4.56 -3.82
CA ASP A 27 -3.65 -5.59 -3.02
C ASP A 27 -2.66 -6.19 -2.01
N PHE A 28 -3.06 -6.26 -0.75
CA PHE A 28 -2.25 -6.90 0.27
C PHE A 28 -3.12 -7.54 1.35
N SER A 29 -2.54 -8.53 2.02
CA SER A 29 -3.08 -9.07 3.26
C SER A 29 -2.10 -8.80 4.39
N PHE A 30 -2.61 -8.70 5.61
CA PHE A 30 -1.78 -8.54 6.79
C PHE A 30 -2.23 -9.45 7.92
N THR A 31 -1.28 -9.81 8.78
CA THR A 31 -1.54 -10.61 9.98
C THR A 31 -0.55 -10.21 11.06
N GLY A 32 -1.08 -10.04 12.27
CA GLY A 32 -0.32 -9.75 13.47
C GLY A 32 -1.02 -10.31 14.72
N PRO A 33 -0.58 -9.90 15.92
CA PRO A 33 -1.18 -10.34 17.18
C PRO A 33 -2.67 -9.97 17.28
N GLY A 34 -3.55 -10.94 17.02
CA GLY A 34 -5.01 -10.80 17.16
C GLY A 34 -5.71 -9.97 16.06
N VAL A 35 -4.93 -9.40 15.13
CA VAL A 35 -5.41 -8.56 14.03
C VAL A 35 -5.06 -9.16 12.66
N SER A 36 -5.96 -9.03 11.70
CA SER A 36 -5.72 -9.43 10.32
C SER A 36 -6.65 -8.71 9.35
N GLY A 37 -6.29 -8.72 8.07
CA GLY A 37 -7.14 -8.17 7.02
C GLY A 37 -6.66 -8.48 5.62
N SER A 38 -7.55 -8.27 4.67
CA SER A 38 -7.28 -8.25 3.23
C SER A 38 -7.74 -6.90 2.71
N VAL A 39 -6.86 -6.16 2.05
CA VAL A 39 -7.04 -4.76 1.68
C VAL A 39 -6.70 -4.58 0.21
N VAL A 40 -7.57 -3.83 -0.46
CA VAL A 40 -7.39 -3.35 -1.84
C VAL A 40 -7.34 -1.84 -1.78
N LEU A 41 -6.17 -1.26 -2.07
CA LEU A 41 -6.01 0.19 -2.21
C LEU A 41 -6.16 0.59 -3.67
N THR A 42 -6.84 1.70 -3.91
CA THR A 42 -6.79 2.41 -5.20
C THR A 42 -6.10 3.74 -4.97
N TYR A 43 -5.09 4.06 -5.77
CA TYR A 43 -4.37 5.34 -5.70
C TYR A 43 -4.40 6.05 -7.05
N GLY A 44 -4.42 7.37 -7.03
CA GLY A 44 -4.49 8.20 -8.23
C GLY A 44 -3.11 8.59 -8.77
N ALA A 45 -3.11 9.43 -9.80
CA ALA A 45 -1.89 10.09 -10.28
C ALA A 45 -1.47 11.30 -9.43
N ALA A 46 -2.31 11.72 -8.48
CA ALA A 46 -1.99 12.77 -7.53
C ALA A 46 -0.98 12.27 -6.50
N THR A 47 -0.08 13.16 -6.09
CA THR A 47 1.01 12.85 -5.17
C THR A 47 1.16 13.95 -4.15
N ASP A 48 1.67 13.57 -2.98
CA ASP A 48 1.94 14.53 -1.91
C ASP A 48 2.92 15.61 -2.40
N ALA A 49 2.60 16.87 -2.07
CA ALA A 49 3.36 18.01 -2.57
C ALA A 49 4.79 18.09 -2.04
N LYS A 50 5.12 17.41 -0.92
CA LYS A 50 6.47 17.29 -0.39
C LYS A 50 7.16 16.02 -0.88
N TYR A 51 6.41 14.94 -1.03
CA TYR A 51 6.87 13.63 -1.45
C TYR A 51 6.25 13.21 -2.78
N SER A 52 6.85 13.66 -3.89
CA SER A 52 6.35 13.37 -5.24
C SER A 52 6.30 11.87 -5.61
N GLN A 53 6.95 11.02 -4.82
CA GLN A 53 6.93 9.56 -4.96
C GLN A 53 5.80 8.87 -4.16
N ALA A 54 5.06 9.64 -3.37
CA ALA A 54 3.95 9.18 -2.53
C ALA A 54 2.64 9.44 -3.27
N TYR A 55 1.89 8.40 -3.59
CA TYR A 55 0.63 8.52 -4.29
C TYR A 55 -0.52 8.65 -3.30
N GLU A 56 -1.44 9.57 -3.56
CA GLU A 56 -2.65 9.74 -2.78
C GLU A 56 -3.55 8.51 -2.95
N VAL A 57 -3.89 7.86 -1.84
CA VAL A 57 -4.88 6.78 -1.84
C VAL A 57 -6.27 7.39 -2.00
N THR A 58 -6.94 7.05 -3.10
CA THR A 58 -8.27 7.57 -3.46
C THR A 58 -9.41 6.62 -3.12
N GLY A 59 -9.11 5.36 -2.81
CA GLY A 59 -10.10 4.36 -2.48
C GLY A 59 -9.50 3.20 -1.69
N ILE A 60 -10.35 2.54 -0.92
CA ILE A 60 -10.02 1.36 -0.14
C ILE A 60 -11.22 0.42 -0.07
N SER A 61 -10.96 -0.88 -0.06
CA SER A 61 -11.95 -1.90 0.25
C SER A 61 -11.29 -3.14 0.84
N GLY A 62 -12.10 -4.09 1.32
CA GLY A 62 -11.60 -5.35 1.86
C GLY A 62 -12.28 -5.73 3.17
N SER A 63 -11.58 -6.51 4.00
CA SER A 63 -12.05 -6.95 5.30
C SER A 63 -11.01 -6.75 6.40
N PHE A 64 -11.51 -6.49 7.60
CA PHE A 64 -10.74 -6.29 8.81
C PHE A 64 -11.23 -7.20 9.94
N THR A 65 -10.30 -7.77 10.68
CA THR A 65 -10.54 -8.60 11.86
C THR A 65 -9.67 -8.13 13.02
N ASP A 66 -10.28 -8.02 14.18
CA ASP A 66 -9.62 -7.76 15.46
C ASP A 66 -10.32 -8.55 16.57
N THR A 67 -9.58 -9.48 17.14
CA THR A 67 -10.03 -10.39 18.21
C THR A 67 -9.49 -10.00 19.59
N ASN A 68 -8.70 -8.92 19.67
CA ASN A 68 -8.12 -8.44 20.91
C ASN A 68 -9.19 -7.79 21.80
N ASN A 69 -8.91 -7.71 23.10
CA ASN A 69 -9.68 -6.96 24.10
C ASN A 69 -11.20 -7.26 24.12
N GLY A 70 -11.62 -8.42 23.62
CA GLY A 70 -13.03 -8.80 23.50
C GLY A 70 -13.80 -8.05 22.40
N LEU A 71 -13.11 -7.38 21.48
CA LEU A 71 -13.74 -6.62 20.39
C LEU A 71 -14.52 -7.50 19.42
N ASN A 72 -14.04 -8.72 19.16
CA ASN A 72 -14.68 -9.71 18.30
C ASN A 72 -15.13 -9.13 16.95
N ILE A 73 -14.34 -8.23 16.39
CA ILE A 73 -14.54 -7.71 15.04
C ILE A 73 -14.06 -8.81 14.11
N VAL A 74 -14.97 -9.43 13.37
CA VAL A 74 -14.65 -10.55 12.47
C VAL A 74 -15.15 -10.24 11.09
N ASN A 75 -14.24 -10.14 10.12
CA ASN A 75 -14.52 -9.82 8.72
C ASN A 75 -15.41 -8.58 8.55
N ALA A 76 -15.17 -7.54 9.35
CA ALA A 76 -15.83 -6.26 9.13
C ALA A 76 -15.42 -5.71 7.77
N ALA A 77 -16.40 -5.27 6.97
CA ALA A 77 -16.12 -4.63 5.70
C ALA A 77 -15.39 -3.31 5.93
N ILE A 78 -14.33 -3.09 5.16
CA ILE A 78 -13.65 -1.79 5.15
C ILE A 78 -14.57 -0.79 4.44
N GLY A 79 -14.85 0.31 5.15
CA GLY A 79 -15.62 1.46 4.69
C GLY A 79 -14.75 2.49 3.97
N SER A 80 -15.15 3.75 4.05
CA SER A 80 -14.43 4.85 3.38
C SER A 80 -13.13 5.22 4.09
N LEU A 81 -12.19 5.78 3.33
CA LEU A 81 -11.04 6.49 3.89
C LEU A 81 -11.52 7.64 4.77
N VAL A 82 -10.81 7.85 5.88
CA VAL A 82 -10.97 9.07 6.67
C VAL A 82 -10.33 10.23 5.89
N ALA A 83 -11.05 11.34 5.78
CA ALA A 83 -10.62 12.47 4.96
C ALA A 83 -9.33 13.12 5.50
N ILE A 84 -8.46 13.55 4.59
CA ILE A 84 -7.27 14.34 4.91
C ILE A 84 -7.66 15.75 5.34
N THR A 85 -7.05 16.24 6.41
CA THR A 85 -7.33 17.55 7.03
C THR A 85 -6.18 18.54 6.91
N HIS A 86 -4.99 18.09 6.49
CA HIS A 86 -3.77 18.92 6.37
C HIS A 86 -3.45 19.66 7.68
N ASP A 87 -3.42 18.90 8.79
CA ASP A 87 -3.11 19.45 10.09
C ASP A 87 -1.66 19.97 10.15
N THR A 88 -1.42 20.96 11.01
CA THR A 88 -0.06 21.45 11.21
C THR A 88 0.72 20.46 12.08
N PRO A 89 1.81 19.83 11.60
CA PRO A 89 2.63 18.93 12.41
C PRO A 89 3.28 19.69 13.58
N GLU A 90 3.84 18.95 14.54
CA GLU A 90 4.62 19.53 15.62
C GLU A 90 5.73 20.42 15.03
N VAL A 91 6.05 21.54 15.69
CA VAL A 91 7.03 22.52 15.16
C VAL A 91 8.43 21.94 14.93
N THR A 92 8.75 20.83 15.60
CA THR A 92 10.01 20.09 15.45
C THR A 92 9.96 19.04 14.35
N ASN A 93 8.78 18.68 13.86
CA ASN A 93 8.59 17.68 12.82
C ASN A 93 8.63 18.35 11.44
N LEU A 94 9.84 18.51 10.94
CA LEU A 94 10.14 19.15 9.67
C LEU A 94 9.95 18.21 8.48
N LEU A 95 9.69 16.92 8.71
CA LEU A 95 9.59 15.89 7.66
C LEU A 95 8.15 15.48 7.35
N ALA A 96 7.17 15.81 8.18
CA ALA A 96 5.77 15.43 7.92
C ALA A 96 5.32 15.75 6.47
N PRO A 97 4.60 14.83 5.79
CA PRO A 97 3.97 15.05 4.51
C PRO A 97 3.01 16.23 4.55
N ASN A 98 2.65 16.76 3.38
CA ASN A 98 1.65 17.81 3.27
C ASN A 98 0.25 17.29 3.60
N ASP A 99 0.00 16.00 3.37
CA ASP A 99 -1.26 15.33 3.67
C ASP A 99 -1.38 14.88 5.14
N PHE A 100 -0.40 15.23 5.97
CA PHE A 100 -0.43 14.91 7.40
C PHE A 100 -1.74 15.37 8.06
N SER A 101 -2.36 14.46 8.80
CA SER A 101 -3.68 14.64 9.41
C SER A 101 -3.72 13.97 10.79
N ARG A 102 -4.60 14.45 11.67
CA ARG A 102 -4.81 13.92 13.02
C ARG A 102 -6.25 13.52 13.27
N PHE A 103 -6.41 12.42 13.99
CA PHE A 103 -7.68 11.95 14.53
C PHE A 103 -7.62 11.96 16.05
N ALA A 104 -8.39 12.83 16.69
CA ALA A 104 -8.43 12.97 18.14
C ALA A 104 -9.10 11.76 18.81
N VAL A 105 -8.44 11.22 19.83
CA VAL A 105 -8.93 10.10 20.64
C VAL A 105 -8.82 10.47 22.12
N ALA A 106 -9.95 10.55 22.82
CA ALA A 106 -9.97 11.11 24.17
C ALA A 106 -9.30 10.23 25.24
N ALA A 107 -9.19 8.92 25.04
CA ALA A 107 -8.67 7.99 26.05
C ALA A 107 -7.99 6.76 25.45
N ASN A 108 -7.17 6.10 26.29
CA ASN A 108 -6.57 4.78 26.07
C ASN A 108 -5.59 4.65 24.88
N LEU A 109 -5.15 5.77 24.30
CA LEU A 109 -3.93 5.76 23.49
C LEU A 109 -2.67 5.72 24.37
N PRO A 110 -1.54 5.18 23.86
CA PRO A 110 -0.25 5.39 24.48
C PRO A 110 0.04 6.88 24.70
N VAL A 111 0.72 7.22 25.80
CA VAL A 111 0.97 8.61 26.19
C VAL A 111 1.75 9.37 25.11
N ASP A 112 2.66 8.68 24.42
CA ASP A 112 3.52 9.26 23.39
C ASP A 112 2.73 9.73 22.15
N ASN A 113 1.51 9.24 21.95
CA ASN A 113 0.62 9.67 20.86
C ASN A 113 -0.06 11.03 21.13
N GLY A 114 0.05 11.59 22.34
CA GLY A 114 -0.49 12.91 22.66
C GLY A 114 -2.01 13.07 22.49
N GLY A 115 -2.76 11.96 22.48
CA GLY A 115 -4.21 11.96 22.26
C GLY A 115 -4.64 11.94 20.79
N PHE A 116 -3.72 11.65 19.86
CA PHE A 116 -4.03 11.58 18.44
C PHE A 116 -3.53 10.29 17.80
N LEU A 117 -4.32 9.75 16.88
CA LEU A 117 -3.80 8.92 15.80
C LEU A 117 -3.46 9.85 14.63
N THR A 118 -2.37 9.58 13.95
CA THR A 118 -1.90 10.38 12.80
C THR A 118 -2.01 9.55 11.55
N TYR A 119 -2.32 10.18 10.41
CA TYR A 119 -2.45 9.52 9.12
C TYR A 119 -2.18 10.52 7.99
N ASP A 120 -1.84 10.01 6.81
CA ASP A 120 -1.64 10.81 5.59
C ASP A 120 -2.29 10.18 4.35
N ASN A 121 -2.74 8.93 4.45
CA ASN A 121 -3.29 8.14 3.34
C ASN A 121 -2.38 8.12 2.09
N LEU A 122 -1.06 8.04 2.31
CA LEU A 122 -0.07 7.98 1.23
C LEU A 122 0.45 6.57 0.98
N TYR A 123 0.56 6.22 -0.30
CA TYR A 123 1.14 4.96 -0.76
C TYR A 123 2.51 5.18 -1.40
N TYR A 124 3.50 4.42 -0.95
CA TYR A 124 4.89 4.47 -1.41
C TYR A 124 5.29 3.15 -2.07
N PRO A 125 5.10 2.98 -3.40
CA PRO A 125 5.37 1.70 -4.07
C PRO A 125 6.83 1.23 -3.95
N ALA A 126 7.77 2.16 -3.80
CA ALA A 126 9.19 1.89 -3.65
C ALA A 126 9.68 1.90 -2.18
N GLY A 127 8.76 2.02 -1.22
CA GLY A 127 9.06 2.21 0.20
C GLY A 127 9.10 3.68 0.61
N SER A 128 8.60 3.96 1.81
CA SER A 128 8.54 5.29 2.39
C SER A 128 9.94 5.81 2.74
N PRO A 129 10.22 7.10 2.51
CA PRO A 129 11.37 7.76 3.12
C PRO A 129 11.10 7.98 4.61
N GLN A 130 12.07 8.56 5.32
CA GLN A 130 11.80 9.12 6.63
C GLN A 130 10.82 10.30 6.50
N THR A 131 9.66 10.20 7.16
CA THR A 131 8.59 11.21 7.12
C THR A 131 8.31 11.87 8.47
N ALA A 132 8.97 11.44 9.55
CA ALA A 132 8.96 12.13 10.84
C ALA A 132 10.38 12.44 11.29
N SER A 133 10.62 13.67 11.77
CA SER A 133 11.97 14.12 12.13
C SER A 133 12.60 13.37 13.30
N ASP A 134 11.77 12.83 14.19
CA ASP A 134 12.14 12.09 15.40
C ASP A 134 12.04 10.57 15.24
N TYR A 135 11.54 10.07 14.10
CA TYR A 135 11.41 8.64 13.81
C TYR A 135 12.26 8.25 12.58
N PRO A 136 13.43 7.63 12.76
CA PRO A 136 14.36 7.37 11.65
C PRO A 136 14.03 6.15 10.80
N ALA A 137 13.18 5.23 11.27
CA ALA A 137 12.87 4.02 10.51
C ALA A 137 11.89 4.31 9.36
N SER A 138 12.09 3.65 8.23
CA SER A 138 11.30 3.86 7.01
C SER A 138 11.35 2.64 6.09
N GLY A 139 10.67 2.69 4.93
CA GLY A 139 10.79 1.70 3.87
C GLY A 139 9.60 0.76 3.69
N GLY A 140 8.56 0.88 4.52
CA GLY A 140 7.27 0.24 4.26
C GLY A 140 6.55 0.91 3.08
N PHE A 141 5.54 0.25 2.51
CA PHE A 141 4.73 0.90 1.46
C PHE A 141 3.77 1.96 2.01
N LEU A 142 3.66 2.03 3.34
CA LEU A 142 3.15 3.16 4.09
C LEU A 142 4.30 3.77 4.88
N ASP A 143 4.10 4.98 5.36
CA ASP A 143 5.00 5.61 6.31
C ASP A 143 4.50 5.43 7.76
N ILE A 144 5.08 6.20 8.69
CA ILE A 144 4.75 6.11 10.12
C ILE A 144 3.38 6.71 10.48
N TYR A 145 2.77 7.51 9.61
CA TYR A 145 1.41 8.01 9.79
C TYR A 145 0.41 7.05 9.14
N GLY A 146 0.71 6.61 7.93
CA GLY A 146 -0.03 5.58 7.23
C GLY A 146 -1.48 5.97 6.92
N LEU A 147 -2.35 4.98 6.96
CA LEU A 147 -3.68 5.01 6.37
C LEU A 147 -4.75 4.91 7.45
N MET A 148 -5.87 5.62 7.27
CA MET A 148 -7.02 5.53 8.15
C MET A 148 -8.33 5.30 7.40
N PHE A 149 -9.14 4.35 7.87
CA PHE A 149 -10.42 3.98 7.26
C PHE A 149 -11.48 3.60 8.28
N ASP A 150 -12.75 3.78 7.93
CA ASP A 150 -13.90 3.35 8.73
C ASP A 150 -14.14 1.84 8.59
N ILE A 151 -14.65 1.19 9.65
CA ILE A 151 -15.09 -0.22 9.63
C ILE A 151 -16.53 -0.39 10.14
N GLY A 152 -17.31 0.69 10.12
CA GLY A 152 -18.65 0.76 10.67
C GLY A 152 -18.69 0.88 12.20
N GLY A 153 -19.90 1.09 12.73
CA GLY A 153 -20.11 1.25 14.19
C GLY A 153 -19.42 2.48 14.79
N GLY A 154 -19.06 3.47 13.96
CA GLY A 154 -18.33 4.67 14.36
C GLY A 154 -16.88 4.40 14.77
N LYS A 155 -16.29 3.32 14.27
CA LYS A 155 -14.89 2.95 14.54
C LYS A 155 -14.04 3.15 13.29
N VAL A 156 -12.83 3.60 13.53
CA VAL A 156 -11.78 3.73 12.52
C VAL A 156 -10.63 2.78 12.83
N VAL A 157 -9.92 2.38 11.79
CA VAL A 157 -8.65 1.65 11.87
C VAL A 157 -7.57 2.55 11.34
N ASN A 158 -6.49 2.72 12.11
CA ASN A 158 -5.24 3.30 11.62
C ASN A 158 -4.24 2.17 11.40
N PHE A 159 -3.70 2.09 10.19
CA PHE A 159 -2.72 1.08 9.77
C PHE A 159 -1.49 1.80 9.24
N TRP A 160 -0.33 1.56 9.84
CA TRP A 160 0.91 2.29 9.55
C TRP A 160 2.11 1.37 9.46
N SER A 161 3.22 1.86 8.91
CA SER A 161 4.50 1.16 8.92
C SER A 161 5.44 1.71 9.98
N ASN A 162 6.03 0.82 10.77
CA ASN A 162 7.17 1.11 11.63
C ASN A 162 8.50 1.13 10.85
N GLY A 163 8.45 0.94 9.53
CA GLY A 163 9.62 0.84 8.66
C GLY A 163 10.39 -0.46 8.83
N ILE A 164 11.57 -0.49 8.20
CA ILE A 164 12.49 -1.63 8.23
C ILE A 164 13.49 -1.41 9.36
N SER A 165 13.54 -2.37 10.29
CA SER A 165 14.59 -2.44 11.30
C SER A 165 15.38 -3.74 11.17
N GLY A 166 16.70 -3.69 11.34
CA GLY A 166 17.56 -4.88 11.39
C GLY A 166 17.66 -5.71 10.10
N GLY A 167 17.34 -5.14 8.93
CA GLY A 167 17.47 -5.81 7.61
C GLY A 167 16.35 -6.80 7.27
N SER A 168 15.24 -6.79 8.01
CA SER A 168 14.06 -7.64 7.76
C SER A 168 13.03 -6.94 6.86
N ALA A 169 11.90 -7.59 6.60
CA ALA A 169 10.74 -6.92 6.00
C ALA A 169 10.24 -5.77 6.89
N ALA A 170 9.51 -4.81 6.31
CA ALA A 170 8.92 -3.72 7.08
C ALA A 170 7.94 -4.27 8.13
N ASP A 171 7.99 -3.70 9.33
CA ASP A 171 7.03 -3.96 10.41
C ASP A 171 5.88 -2.96 10.32
N TYR A 172 4.70 -3.37 10.74
CA TYR A 172 3.48 -2.55 10.70
C TYR A 172 2.78 -2.58 12.05
N GLY A 173 1.97 -1.55 12.29
CA GLY A 173 1.10 -1.45 13.44
C GLY A 173 -0.34 -1.17 13.02
N VAL A 174 -1.26 -1.46 13.94
CA VAL A 174 -2.70 -1.29 13.76
C VAL A 174 -3.28 -0.73 15.06
N ALA A 175 -4.18 0.25 14.94
CA ALA A 175 -4.99 0.73 16.05
C ALA A 175 -6.46 0.78 15.64
N VAL A 176 -7.34 0.42 16.56
CA VAL A 176 -8.80 0.53 16.40
C VAL A 176 -9.31 1.56 17.39
N ALA A 177 -10.00 2.59 16.92
CA ALA A 177 -10.42 3.68 17.79
C ALA A 177 -11.75 4.31 17.35
N ASN A 178 -12.29 5.15 18.22
CA ASN A 178 -13.20 6.23 17.85
C ASN A 178 -12.78 7.51 18.57
N THR A 179 -13.57 8.58 18.48
CA THR A 179 -13.23 9.86 19.11
C THR A 179 -13.18 9.80 20.64
N LEU A 180 -13.80 8.79 21.26
CA LEU A 180 -13.88 8.64 22.72
C LEU A 180 -12.75 7.79 23.28
N THR A 181 -12.34 6.73 22.58
CA THR A 181 -11.35 5.78 23.09
C THR A 181 -10.65 5.03 21.96
N ALA A 182 -9.39 4.67 22.21
CA ALA A 182 -8.75 3.55 21.53
C ALA A 182 -9.28 2.25 22.14
N PHE A 183 -9.66 1.32 21.29
CA PHE A 183 -10.15 -0.01 21.63
C PHE A 183 -9.03 -1.06 21.61
N ASP A 184 -8.09 -0.88 20.69
CA ASP A 184 -6.87 -1.69 20.61
C ASP A 184 -5.73 -0.89 19.98
N TYR A 185 -4.50 -1.25 20.35
CA TYR A 185 -3.27 -0.65 19.83
C TYR A 185 -2.16 -1.71 19.72
N VAL A 186 -2.02 -2.28 18.54
CA VAL A 186 -0.95 -3.22 18.18
C VAL A 186 0.20 -2.42 17.59
N SER A 187 1.20 -2.13 18.42
CA SER A 187 2.30 -1.22 18.05
C SER A 187 3.28 -1.79 17.02
N GLY A 188 3.24 -3.10 16.75
CA GLY A 188 4.20 -3.80 15.90
C GLY A 188 3.94 -5.31 15.84
N GLY A 189 4.75 -6.02 15.09
CA GLY A 189 4.59 -7.47 14.85
C GLY A 189 3.52 -7.79 13.80
N VAL A 190 3.05 -6.79 13.05
CA VAL A 190 2.12 -7.00 11.94
C VAL A 190 2.95 -7.13 10.67
N SER A 191 2.78 -8.28 10.02
CA SER A 191 3.43 -8.59 8.75
C SER A 191 2.46 -8.39 7.60
N VAL A 192 2.96 -7.89 6.47
CA VAL A 192 2.18 -7.71 5.23
C VAL A 192 2.70 -8.62 4.14
N VAL A 193 1.77 -9.21 3.39
CA VAL A 193 2.04 -9.98 2.18
C VAL A 193 1.30 -9.30 1.02
N PRO A 194 2.02 -8.60 0.13
CA PRO A 194 1.44 -8.13 -1.13
C PRO A 194 0.94 -9.33 -1.94
N GLU A 195 -0.27 -9.22 -2.50
CA GLU A 195 -0.77 -10.29 -3.34
C GLU A 195 -0.06 -10.28 -4.71
N PRO A 196 0.27 -11.45 -5.29
CA PRO A 196 0.85 -11.49 -6.62
C PRO A 196 -0.16 -10.90 -7.62
N ASN A 197 0.29 -9.99 -8.49
CA ASN A 197 -0.57 -9.52 -9.59
C ASN A 197 -0.88 -10.68 -10.54
N ILE A 198 -2.04 -11.31 -10.36
CA ILE A 198 -2.43 -12.55 -11.07
C ILE A 198 -2.52 -12.31 -12.59
N LEU A 199 -2.86 -11.10 -13.05
CA LEU A 199 -2.88 -10.76 -14.47
C LEU A 199 -1.49 -10.75 -15.09
N PHE A 200 -0.49 -10.25 -14.35
CA PHE A 200 0.90 -10.36 -14.77
C PHE A 200 1.35 -11.83 -14.81
N LEU A 201 0.97 -12.64 -13.82
CA LEU A 201 1.32 -14.05 -13.77
C LEU A 201 0.66 -14.86 -14.90
N LEU A 202 -0.61 -14.62 -15.19
CA LEU A 202 -1.34 -15.21 -16.31
C LEU A 202 -0.80 -14.75 -17.66
N GLY A 203 -0.49 -13.46 -17.80
CA GLY A 203 0.09 -12.89 -19.02
C GLY A 203 1.44 -13.52 -19.37
N ASN A 204 2.34 -13.61 -18.40
CA ASN A 204 3.63 -14.27 -18.59
C ASN A 204 3.49 -15.78 -18.79
N GLY A 205 2.56 -16.43 -18.06
CA GLY A 205 2.26 -17.85 -18.23
C GLY A 205 1.77 -18.19 -19.65
N LEU A 206 0.85 -17.40 -20.19
CA LEU A 206 0.36 -17.55 -21.56
C LEU A 206 1.45 -17.26 -22.60
N LEU A 207 2.28 -16.24 -22.38
CA LEU A 207 3.41 -15.92 -23.28
C LEU A 207 4.42 -17.08 -23.32
N ALA A 208 4.78 -17.64 -22.16
CA ALA A 208 5.65 -18.81 -22.08
C ALA A 208 5.05 -20.02 -22.80
N LEU A 209 3.73 -20.20 -22.72
CA LEU A 209 3.01 -21.30 -23.38
C LEU A 209 3.01 -21.14 -24.91
N VAL A 210 2.79 -19.92 -25.42
CA VAL A 210 2.89 -19.60 -26.86
C VAL A 210 4.32 -19.82 -27.38
N LEU A 211 5.33 -19.38 -26.64
CA LEU A 211 6.74 -19.57 -27.00
C LEU A 211 7.12 -21.07 -27.04
N LYS A 212 6.64 -21.85 -26.06
CA LYS A 212 6.84 -23.32 -26.02
C LYS A 212 6.17 -24.01 -27.21
N GLN A 213 4.94 -23.63 -27.57
CA GLN A 213 4.24 -24.18 -28.72
C GLN A 213 4.97 -23.87 -30.04
N ARG A 214 5.47 -22.64 -30.22
CA ARG A 214 6.25 -22.25 -31.40
C ARG A 214 7.56 -23.03 -31.51
N TYR A 215 8.28 -23.20 -30.41
CA TYR A 215 9.50 -24.00 -30.37
C TYR A 215 9.23 -25.47 -30.74
N SER A 216 8.16 -26.06 -30.21
CA SER A 216 7.76 -27.43 -30.53
C SER A 216 7.43 -27.62 -32.02
N HIS A 217 6.71 -26.67 -32.63
CA HIS A 217 6.38 -26.71 -34.05
C HIS A 217 7.59 -26.54 -34.98
N ILE A 218 8.58 -25.75 -34.58
CA ILE A 218 9.83 -25.59 -35.35
C ILE A 218 10.65 -26.88 -35.27
N LYS A 219 10.76 -27.48 -34.08
CA LYS A 219 11.51 -28.73 -33.87
C LYS A 219 10.91 -29.91 -34.64
N SER A 220 9.59 -29.99 -34.78
CA SER A 220 8.91 -31.05 -35.55
C SER A 220 9.04 -30.92 -37.08
N ARG A 221 9.62 -29.83 -37.60
CA ARG A 221 9.87 -29.63 -39.04
C ARG A 221 11.33 -29.81 -39.44
N ILE A 222 12.21 -30.06 -38.47
CA ILE A 222 13.66 -30.23 -38.66
C ILE A 222 14.07 -31.72 -38.57
N ASN A 223 13.15 -32.58 -38.14
CA ASN A 223 13.23 -34.05 -38.26
C ASN A 223 12.31 -34.53 -39.38
#